data_AF-A0A929GYC0-F1
#
_entry.id   AF-A0A929GYC0-F1
#
_cell.length_a   1.000
_cell.length_b   1.000
_cell.length_c   1.000
_cell.angle_alpha   90.00
_cell.angle_beta   90.00
_cell.angle_gamma   90.00
#
_symmetry.space_group_name_H-M   'P 1'
#
loop_
_entity.id
_entity.type
_entity.pdbx_description
1 polymer ?
#
loop_
_entity_poly.entity_id
_entity_poly.type
_entity_poly.pdbx_seq_one_letter_code
_entity_poly.pdbx_strand_id
1 'polypeptide(L)'
;MDCCLSEKYQWCKALPADYEDEMGDIFCIFHAPATNKGPFHADEFNSMVFELIHEKTKAGEPCSLAGTVFEWEISLKPFAKEIPLNGISFAEATFCHSVNFNHLIFSESVDFSGATFLEKADFEYIQFHGDALFKEAIFYGDAYFFDSIFSGKADFNKVVFDKFVYFSVGAFRGGGNFDEVRYGNKIIFKRLVIE
;
A
#
# COMPACT_ATOMS: atom_id res chain seq x y z
N MET A 1 -6.20 -4.81 26.33
CA MET A 1 -7.02 -3.66 25.90
C MET A 1 -7.11 -3.74 24.39
N ASP A 2 -8.12 -3.14 23.76
CA ASP A 2 -8.26 -3.20 22.30
C ASP A 2 -7.54 -2.01 21.68
N CYS A 3 -7.10 -2.15 20.42
CA CYS A 3 -6.51 -1.04 19.70
C CYS A 3 -7.54 0.09 19.54
N CYS A 4 -7.15 1.35 19.80
CA CYS A 4 -8.02 2.51 19.66
C CYS A 4 -8.53 2.72 18.22
N LEU A 5 -7.81 2.21 17.21
CA LEU A 5 -8.21 2.25 15.80
C LEU A 5 -9.02 1.03 15.35
N SER A 6 -9.31 0.10 16.26
CA SER A 6 -10.03 -1.13 15.93
C SER A 6 -11.47 -0.89 15.49
N GLU A 7 -12.13 0.17 15.97
CA GLU A 7 -13.46 0.56 15.48
C GLU A 7 -13.41 1.26 14.11
N LYS A 8 -12.30 1.91 13.76
CA LYS A 8 -12.15 2.52 12.44
C LYS A 8 -11.90 1.45 11.37
N TYR A 9 -10.93 0.56 11.61
CA TYR A 9 -10.44 -0.37 10.59
C TYR A 9 -11.00 -1.78 10.70
N GLN A 10 -11.58 -2.17 11.85
CA GLN A 10 -12.30 -3.43 12.11
C GLN A 10 -11.49 -4.73 11.97
N TRP A 11 -10.31 -4.73 11.34
CA TRP A 11 -9.52 -5.94 11.07
C TRP A 11 -8.57 -6.32 12.22
N CYS A 12 -8.18 -5.35 13.06
CA CYS A 12 -7.20 -5.57 14.13
C CYS A 12 -7.81 -5.90 15.50
N LYS A 13 -9.13 -6.07 15.60
CA LYS A 13 -9.85 -6.29 16.89
C LYS A 13 -9.32 -7.46 17.72
N ALA A 14 -8.86 -8.52 17.05
CA ALA A 14 -8.33 -9.71 17.72
C ALA A 14 -6.83 -9.63 18.03
N LEU A 15 -6.15 -8.56 17.61
CA LEU A 15 -4.72 -8.39 17.82
C LEU A 15 -4.46 -7.78 19.21
N PRO A 16 -3.37 -8.19 19.87
CA PRO A 16 -2.97 -7.57 21.12
C PRO A 16 -2.66 -6.08 20.91
N ALA A 17 -3.17 -5.24 21.80
CA ALA A 17 -2.88 -3.81 21.84
C ALA A 17 -2.14 -3.48 23.13
N ASP A 18 -0.82 -3.38 22.99
CA ASP A 18 0.14 -3.27 24.10
C ASP A 18 1.00 -2.00 24.02
N TYR A 19 0.71 -1.10 23.06
CA TYR A 19 1.50 0.10 22.80
C TYR A 19 0.71 1.35 23.17
N GLU A 20 1.13 2.04 24.21
CA GLU A 20 0.51 3.30 24.65
C GLU A 20 1.34 4.49 24.17
N ASP A 21 0.71 5.47 23.52
CA ASP A 21 1.38 6.71 23.10
C ASP A 21 1.43 7.77 24.23
N GLU A 22 1.96 8.96 23.92
CA GLU A 22 2.08 10.06 24.88
C GLU A 22 0.73 10.62 25.36
N MET A 23 -0.37 10.33 24.65
CA MET A 23 -1.72 10.78 24.96
C MET A 23 -2.52 9.73 25.75
N GLY A 24 -1.97 8.54 25.95
CA GLY A 24 -2.64 7.41 26.60
C GLY A 24 -3.48 6.55 25.65
N ASP A 25 -3.37 6.76 24.34
CA ASP A 25 -4.04 5.92 23.34
C ASP A 25 -3.28 4.61 23.17
N ILE A 26 -4.03 3.50 23.11
CA ILE A 26 -3.45 2.16 23.07
C ILE A 26 -3.63 1.56 21.68
N PHE A 27 -2.54 1.07 21.10
CA PHE A 27 -2.46 0.58 19.73
C PHE A 27 -2.02 -0.89 19.69
N CYS A 28 -2.45 -1.61 18.65
CA CYS A 28 -1.79 -2.86 18.25
C CYS A 28 -0.50 -2.54 17.49
N ILE A 29 0.37 -3.53 17.32
CA ILE A 29 1.67 -3.33 16.65
C ILE A 29 1.55 -2.71 15.25
N PHE A 30 0.49 -2.98 14.49
CA PHE A 30 0.31 -2.44 13.15
C PHE A 30 -0.05 -0.94 13.16
N HIS A 31 -0.84 -0.53 14.14
CA HIS A 31 -1.35 0.84 14.28
C HIS A 31 -0.53 1.72 15.22
N ALA A 32 0.42 1.14 15.96
CA ALA A 32 1.31 1.90 16.81
C ALA A 32 2.13 2.91 15.98
N PRO A 33 2.33 4.14 16.48
CA PRO A 33 3.18 5.12 15.84
C PRO A 33 4.57 4.56 15.53
N ALA A 34 5.19 5.05 14.45
CA ALA A 34 6.56 4.76 14.03
C ALA A 34 7.55 4.67 15.20
N THR A 35 7.57 5.72 16.02
CA THR A 35 8.47 5.87 17.17
C THR A 35 8.14 4.95 18.35
N ASN A 36 7.05 4.19 18.29
CA ASN A 36 6.51 3.41 19.40
C ASN A 36 6.12 1.98 19.01
N LYS A 37 6.93 1.32 18.16
CA LYS A 37 6.72 -0.08 17.76
C LYS A 37 7.42 -1.10 18.65
N GLY A 38 7.89 -0.71 19.83
CA GLY A 38 8.56 -1.60 20.79
C GLY A 38 9.93 -2.09 20.33
N PRO A 39 10.45 -3.20 20.89
CA PRO A 39 11.78 -3.73 20.56
C PRO A 39 11.82 -4.53 19.25
N PHE A 40 10.76 -4.49 18.45
CA PHE A 40 10.64 -5.30 17.24
C PHE A 40 11.70 -4.89 16.21
N HIS A 41 12.17 -5.89 15.48
CA HIS A 41 12.98 -5.67 14.29
C HIS A 41 12.15 -5.82 13.03
N ALA A 42 12.66 -5.27 11.92
CA ALA A 42 12.01 -5.31 10.62
C ALA A 42 11.55 -6.73 10.23
N ASP A 43 12.37 -7.74 10.49
CA ASP A 43 12.08 -9.14 10.14
C ASP A 43 10.85 -9.68 10.87
N GLU A 44 10.70 -9.39 12.16
CA GLU A 44 9.59 -9.88 12.97
C GLU A 44 8.26 -9.25 12.51
N PHE A 45 8.26 -7.93 12.30
CA PHE A 45 7.08 -7.23 11.79
C PHE A 45 6.71 -7.70 10.38
N ASN A 46 7.69 -7.84 9.49
CA ASN A 46 7.46 -8.30 8.12
C ASN A 46 6.95 -9.76 8.10
N SER A 47 7.44 -10.63 8.99
CA SER A 47 6.89 -11.97 9.18
C SER A 47 5.41 -11.93 9.55
N MET A 48 5.00 -11.06 10.48
CA MET A 48 3.59 -10.91 10.85
C MET A 48 2.72 -10.42 9.68
N VAL A 49 3.23 -9.47 8.88
CA VAL A 49 2.55 -9.02 7.65
C VAL A 49 2.38 -10.17 6.67
N PHE A 50 3.44 -10.95 6.44
CA PHE A 50 3.42 -12.07 5.50
C PHE A 50 2.48 -13.18 5.94
N GLU A 51 2.48 -13.51 7.24
CA GLU A 51 1.56 -14.50 7.81
C GLU A 51 0.11 -14.05 7.62
N LEU A 52 -0.21 -12.79 7.92
CA LEU A 52 -1.56 -12.26 7.73
C LEU A 52 -2.01 -12.35 6.26
N ILE A 53 -1.16 -11.91 5.32
CA ILE A 53 -1.47 -11.98 3.89
C ILE A 53 -1.63 -13.43 3.45
N HIS A 54 -0.74 -14.32 3.89
CA HIS A 54 -0.76 -15.74 3.53
C HIS A 54 -2.03 -16.43 4.04
N GLU A 55 -2.40 -16.23 5.30
CA GLU A 55 -3.59 -16.84 5.91
C GLU A 55 -4.87 -16.36 5.22
N LYS A 56 -5.01 -15.05 4.98
CA LYS A 56 -6.18 -14.49 4.29
C LYS A 56 -6.27 -14.95 2.83
N THR A 57 -5.14 -14.98 2.13
CA THR A 57 -5.09 -15.50 0.75
C THR A 57 -5.52 -16.96 0.70
N LYS A 58 -5.00 -17.80 1.62
CA LYS A 58 -5.36 -19.22 1.70
C LYS A 58 -6.83 -19.45 2.07
N ALA A 59 -7.41 -18.58 2.90
CA ALA A 59 -8.81 -18.62 3.27
C ALA A 59 -9.76 -18.10 2.18
N GLY A 60 -9.23 -17.44 1.13
CA GLY A 60 -10.07 -16.74 0.15
C GLY A 60 -10.78 -15.52 0.74
N GLU A 61 -10.23 -14.94 1.80
CA GLU A 61 -10.80 -13.79 2.50
C GLU A 61 -10.05 -12.50 2.11
N PRO A 62 -10.72 -11.34 2.13
CA PRO A 62 -10.04 -10.05 1.98
C PRO A 62 -8.99 -9.85 3.07
N CYS A 63 -7.81 -9.40 2.69
CA CYS A 63 -6.78 -8.98 3.64
C CYS A 63 -6.87 -7.47 3.85
N SER A 64 -6.84 -7.02 5.10
CA SER A 64 -6.73 -5.59 5.40
C SER A 64 -5.52 -5.34 6.27
N LEU A 65 -4.74 -4.36 5.84
CA LEU A 65 -3.63 -3.70 6.52
C LEU A 65 -3.92 -2.20 6.60
N ALA A 66 -5.19 -1.80 6.52
CA ALA A 66 -5.61 -0.41 6.53
C ALA A 66 -5.14 0.29 7.82
N GLY A 67 -4.62 1.51 7.67
CA GLY A 67 -4.05 2.32 8.74
C GLY A 67 -2.69 1.88 9.26
N THR A 68 -2.11 0.80 8.74
CA THR A 68 -0.83 0.29 9.24
C THR A 68 0.28 1.31 9.03
N VAL A 69 1.09 1.53 10.06
CA VAL A 69 2.36 2.25 9.96
C VAL A 69 3.46 1.22 9.68
N PHE A 70 4.09 1.25 8.52
CA PHE A 70 5.25 0.41 8.20
C PHE A 70 6.51 1.20 8.54
N GLU A 71 6.98 1.02 9.79
CA GLU A 71 8.19 1.70 10.29
C GLU A 71 9.49 1.17 9.69
N TRP A 72 9.43 0.05 8.97
CA TRP A 72 10.58 -0.56 8.33
C TRP A 72 10.30 -0.79 6.85
N GLU A 73 11.37 -1.01 6.06
CA GLU A 73 11.23 -1.45 4.67
C GLU A 73 10.41 -2.75 4.62
N ILE A 74 9.44 -2.77 3.70
CA ILE A 74 8.61 -3.95 3.42
C ILE A 74 8.73 -4.32 1.95
N SER A 75 9.01 -5.60 1.70
CA SER A 75 9.08 -6.18 0.37
C SER A 75 8.17 -7.38 0.29
N LEU A 76 7.13 -7.29 -0.55
CA LEU A 76 6.20 -8.40 -0.78
C LEU A 76 6.72 -9.38 -1.84
N LYS A 77 8.01 -9.30 -2.20
CA LYS A 77 8.66 -10.21 -3.16
C LYS A 77 8.40 -11.70 -2.92
N PRO A 78 8.27 -12.24 -1.68
CA PRO A 78 7.89 -13.63 -1.46
C PRO A 78 6.59 -14.03 -2.19
N PHE A 79 5.67 -13.09 -2.41
CA PHE A 79 4.38 -13.36 -3.08
C PHE A 79 4.42 -13.23 -4.61
N ALA A 80 5.50 -12.71 -5.20
CA ALA A 80 5.56 -12.38 -6.63
C ALA A 80 5.53 -13.58 -7.59
N LYS A 81 5.69 -14.82 -7.10
CA LYS A 81 5.86 -16.02 -7.95
C LYS A 81 5.02 -17.23 -7.56
N GLU A 82 4.29 -17.16 -6.45
CA GLU A 82 3.61 -18.34 -5.91
C GLU A 82 2.14 -18.39 -6.34
N ILE A 83 1.36 -17.35 -6.04
CA ILE A 83 -0.09 -17.30 -6.29
C ILE A 83 -0.51 -15.82 -6.44
N PRO A 84 -1.40 -15.46 -7.39
CA PRO A 84 -2.02 -14.13 -7.40
C PRO A 84 -2.66 -13.80 -6.05
N LEU A 85 -2.35 -12.63 -5.52
CA LEU A 85 -2.93 -12.13 -4.28
C LEU A 85 -4.40 -11.77 -4.50
N ASN A 86 -5.25 -12.13 -3.53
CA ASN A 86 -6.62 -11.60 -3.45
C ASN A 86 -6.60 -10.11 -3.09
N GLY A 87 -7.76 -9.50 -2.86
CA GLY A 87 -7.84 -8.09 -2.52
C GLY A 87 -7.12 -7.78 -1.21
N ILE A 88 -6.25 -6.77 -1.24
CA ILE A 88 -5.56 -6.25 -0.05
C ILE A 88 -5.86 -4.76 0.09
N SER A 89 -6.31 -4.35 1.28
CA SER A 89 -6.42 -2.92 1.61
C SER A 89 -5.19 -2.46 2.40
N PHE A 90 -4.49 -1.48 1.85
CA PHE A 90 -3.50 -0.61 2.48
C PHE A 90 -4.06 0.81 2.66
N ALA A 91 -5.39 0.97 2.72
CA ALA A 91 -6.02 2.28 2.84
C ALA A 91 -5.48 3.01 4.08
N GLU A 92 -5.11 4.27 3.92
CA GLU A 92 -4.56 5.12 4.99
C GLU A 92 -3.28 4.55 5.66
N ALA A 93 -2.59 3.58 5.03
CA ALA A 93 -1.32 3.08 5.52
C ALA A 93 -0.20 4.12 5.31
N THR A 94 0.80 4.11 6.20
CA THR A 94 1.99 4.96 6.08
C THR A 94 3.22 4.08 5.91
N PHE A 95 3.96 4.24 4.82
CA PHE A 95 5.24 3.57 4.58
C PHE A 95 6.37 4.55 4.90
N CYS A 96 7.02 4.35 6.05
CA CYS A 96 8.07 5.25 6.55
C CYS A 96 9.36 5.14 5.73
N HIS A 97 9.62 3.95 5.18
CA HIS A 97 10.77 3.66 4.33
C HIS A 97 10.35 3.10 2.97
N SER A 98 11.37 2.81 2.16
CA SER A 98 11.18 2.26 0.83
C SER A 98 10.31 0.99 0.86
N VAL A 99 9.46 0.83 -0.16
CA VAL A 99 8.55 -0.32 -0.29
C VAL A 99 8.67 -0.96 -1.66
N ASN A 100 8.63 -2.29 -1.68
CA ASN A 100 8.74 -3.09 -2.91
C ASN A 100 7.49 -3.96 -3.12
N PHE A 101 6.69 -3.56 -4.10
CA PHE A 101 5.53 -4.28 -4.64
C PHE A 101 5.80 -4.85 -6.05
N ASN A 102 7.07 -4.98 -6.45
CA ASN A 102 7.42 -5.35 -7.82
C ASN A 102 6.97 -6.77 -8.13
N HIS A 103 6.54 -6.97 -9.38
CA HIS A 103 6.09 -8.26 -9.91
C HIS A 103 4.91 -8.92 -9.17
N LEU A 104 4.20 -8.19 -8.29
CA LEU A 104 2.98 -8.74 -7.70
C LEU A 104 1.86 -8.85 -8.73
N ILE A 105 0.97 -9.81 -8.50
CA ILE A 105 -0.25 -9.99 -9.29
C ILE A 105 -1.41 -9.96 -8.31
N PHE A 106 -2.32 -9.00 -8.48
CA PHE A 106 -3.57 -8.92 -7.72
C PHE A 106 -4.73 -9.40 -8.60
N SER A 107 -5.42 -10.46 -8.19
CA SER A 107 -6.61 -11.01 -8.88
C SER A 107 -7.87 -10.18 -8.61
N GLU A 108 -7.94 -9.52 -7.46
CA GLU A 108 -9.04 -8.66 -7.02
C GLU A 108 -8.53 -7.24 -6.74
N SER A 109 -9.41 -6.36 -6.28
CA SER A 109 -9.08 -4.94 -6.07
C SER A 109 -8.10 -4.75 -4.91
N VAL A 110 -7.16 -3.83 -5.11
CA VAL A 110 -6.20 -3.39 -4.09
C VAL A 110 -6.40 -1.92 -3.79
N ASP A 111 -6.40 -1.58 -2.52
CA ASP A 111 -6.74 -0.24 -2.05
C ASP A 111 -5.58 0.43 -1.33
N PHE A 112 -5.03 1.47 -1.95
CA PHE A 112 -4.02 2.37 -1.40
C PHE A 112 -4.60 3.77 -1.14
N SER A 113 -5.93 3.92 -1.03
CA SER A 113 -6.57 5.22 -0.86
C SER A 113 -6.09 5.90 0.42
N GLY A 114 -5.65 7.15 0.31
CA GLY A 114 -5.05 7.90 1.43
C GLY A 114 -3.72 7.36 1.95
N ALA A 115 -3.11 6.35 1.31
CA ALA A 115 -1.82 5.83 1.72
C ALA A 115 -0.71 6.86 1.50
N THR A 116 0.28 6.87 2.39
CA THR A 116 1.42 7.79 2.36
C THR A 116 2.72 7.02 2.19
N PHE A 117 3.53 7.38 1.19
CA PHE A 117 4.83 6.81 0.90
C PHE A 117 5.92 7.86 1.12
N LEU A 118 6.68 7.74 2.22
CA LEU A 118 7.70 8.73 2.58
C LEU A 118 8.97 8.62 1.75
N GLU A 119 9.33 7.40 1.34
CA GLU A 119 10.47 7.10 0.49
C GLU A 119 10.04 6.42 -0.82
N LYS A 120 10.97 5.77 -1.52
CA LYS A 120 10.74 5.13 -2.82
C LYS A 120 9.63 4.08 -2.72
N ALA A 121 8.65 4.17 -3.62
CA ALA A 121 7.62 3.16 -3.79
C ALA A 121 7.77 2.47 -5.15
N ASP A 122 8.08 1.17 -5.11
CA ASP A 122 8.37 0.37 -6.30
C ASP A 122 7.16 -0.50 -6.65
N PHE A 123 6.54 -0.22 -7.79
CA PHE A 123 5.41 -0.95 -8.39
C PHE A 123 5.76 -1.46 -9.78
N GLU A 124 7.05 -1.69 -10.07
CA GLU A 124 7.47 -2.13 -11.39
C GLU A 124 6.96 -3.55 -11.69
N TYR A 125 6.51 -3.77 -12.92
CA TYR A 125 5.96 -5.05 -13.41
C TYR A 125 4.75 -5.60 -12.62
N ILE A 126 4.12 -4.78 -11.78
CA ILE A 126 2.93 -5.18 -11.04
C ILE A 126 1.74 -5.36 -12.00
N GLN A 127 0.85 -6.32 -11.71
CA GLN A 127 -0.35 -6.56 -12.49
C GLN A 127 -1.59 -6.45 -11.60
N PHE A 128 -2.43 -5.45 -11.89
CA PHE A 128 -3.72 -5.25 -11.24
C PHE A 128 -4.82 -5.81 -12.16
N HIS A 129 -5.33 -7.01 -11.86
CA HIS A 129 -6.48 -7.56 -12.57
C HIS A 129 -7.80 -7.00 -12.03
N GLY A 130 -7.90 -6.80 -10.71
CA GLY A 130 -8.95 -5.98 -10.10
C GLY A 130 -8.63 -4.48 -10.15
N ASP A 131 -9.48 -3.68 -9.53
CA ASP A 131 -9.30 -2.22 -9.48
C ASP A 131 -8.12 -1.85 -8.59
N ALA A 132 -7.31 -0.89 -9.01
CA ALA A 132 -6.20 -0.34 -8.24
C ALA A 132 -6.58 1.07 -7.77
N LEU A 133 -6.91 1.20 -6.49
CA LEU A 133 -7.37 2.46 -5.91
C LEU A 133 -6.19 3.16 -5.26
N PHE A 134 -5.84 4.35 -5.75
CA PHE A 134 -4.82 5.21 -5.18
C PHE A 134 -5.40 6.56 -4.73
N LYS A 135 -6.72 6.71 -4.68
CA LYS A 135 -7.37 7.99 -4.43
C LYS A 135 -6.81 8.70 -3.21
N GLU A 136 -6.44 9.97 -3.36
CA GLU A 136 -5.87 10.80 -2.27
C GLU A 136 -4.55 10.26 -1.66
N ALA A 137 -3.89 9.28 -2.30
CA ALA A 137 -2.57 8.82 -1.88
C ALA A 137 -1.50 9.90 -2.09
N ILE A 138 -0.46 9.85 -1.27
CA ILE A 138 0.65 10.81 -1.28
C ILE A 138 1.99 10.07 -1.42
N PHE A 139 2.75 10.41 -2.45
CA PHE A 139 4.10 9.91 -2.70
C PHE A 139 5.11 11.04 -2.50
N TYR A 140 5.79 11.04 -1.35
CA TYR A 140 6.91 11.96 -1.07
C TYR A 140 8.23 11.46 -1.66
N GLY A 141 8.38 10.15 -1.83
CA GLY A 141 9.48 9.55 -2.58
C GLY A 141 9.18 9.38 -4.07
N ASP A 142 10.13 8.79 -4.79
CA ASP A 142 9.91 8.43 -6.19
C ASP A 142 8.94 7.23 -6.29
N ALA A 143 8.01 7.28 -7.24
CA ALA A 143 7.04 6.22 -7.50
C ALA A 143 7.27 5.60 -8.90
N TYR A 144 7.59 4.31 -8.95
CA TYR A 144 7.91 3.61 -10.20
C TYR A 144 6.81 2.62 -10.57
N PHE A 145 6.11 2.87 -11.68
CA PHE A 145 5.13 1.98 -12.30
C PHE A 145 5.60 1.54 -13.69
N PHE A 146 6.92 1.34 -13.86
CA PHE A 146 7.47 0.83 -15.12
C PHE A 146 6.95 -0.58 -15.39
N ASP A 147 6.42 -0.79 -16.58
CA ASP A 147 5.82 -2.05 -17.05
C ASP A 147 4.71 -2.63 -16.16
N SER A 148 4.09 -1.79 -15.35
CA SER A 148 2.85 -2.14 -14.65
C SER A 148 1.68 -2.30 -15.62
N ILE A 149 0.74 -3.19 -15.30
CA ILE A 149 -0.49 -3.39 -16.08
C ILE A 149 -1.70 -3.19 -15.17
N PHE A 150 -2.56 -2.23 -15.53
CA PHE A 150 -3.86 -2.01 -14.90
C PHE A 150 -4.95 -2.55 -15.83
N SER A 151 -5.40 -3.78 -15.57
CA SER A 151 -6.49 -4.40 -16.33
C SER A 151 -7.86 -4.02 -15.75
N GLY A 152 -7.95 -3.89 -14.43
CA GLY A 152 -9.05 -3.18 -13.77
C GLY A 152 -8.89 -1.66 -13.87
N LYS A 153 -9.83 -0.92 -13.28
CA LYS A 153 -9.77 0.54 -13.24
C LYS A 153 -8.64 0.98 -12.33
N ALA A 154 -7.91 2.02 -12.73
CA ALA A 154 -6.92 2.67 -11.88
C ALA A 154 -7.44 4.03 -11.43
N ASP A 155 -7.62 4.24 -10.13
CA ASP A 155 -8.12 5.51 -9.59
C ASP A 155 -7.01 6.30 -8.90
N PHE A 156 -6.45 7.29 -9.60
CA PHE A 156 -5.47 8.24 -9.08
C PHE A 156 -6.10 9.59 -8.75
N ASN A 157 -7.42 9.65 -8.51
CA ASN A 157 -8.07 10.91 -8.17
C ASN A 157 -7.38 11.58 -6.97
N LYS A 158 -7.03 12.87 -7.12
CA LYS A 158 -6.40 13.69 -6.08
C LYS A 158 -5.07 13.15 -5.52
N VAL A 159 -4.39 12.27 -6.25
CA VAL A 159 -3.07 11.79 -5.86
C VAL A 159 -2.05 12.92 -5.90
N VAL A 160 -1.13 12.91 -4.94
CA VAL A 160 0.01 13.83 -4.89
C VAL A 160 1.30 13.06 -5.15
N PHE A 161 2.04 13.44 -6.18
CA PHE A 161 3.42 12.98 -6.43
C PHE A 161 4.39 14.13 -6.17
N ASP A 162 5.09 14.14 -5.04
CA ASP A 162 6.03 15.22 -4.70
C ASP A 162 7.34 15.13 -5.49
N LYS A 163 7.78 13.90 -5.78
CA LYS A 163 8.98 13.61 -6.58
C LYS A 163 8.63 12.93 -7.90
N PHE A 164 9.54 12.12 -8.41
CA PHE A 164 9.44 11.52 -9.72
C PHE A 164 8.36 10.45 -9.75
N VAL A 165 7.54 10.46 -10.80
CA VAL A 165 6.61 9.37 -11.11
C VAL A 165 6.81 8.90 -12.55
N TYR A 166 6.79 7.59 -12.76
CA TYR A 166 6.90 6.97 -14.07
C TYR A 166 5.82 5.91 -14.30
N PHE A 167 5.11 6.01 -15.41
CA PHE A 167 4.17 4.98 -15.89
C PHE A 167 4.55 4.53 -17.31
N SER A 168 4.41 3.24 -17.61
CA SER A 168 4.56 2.74 -18.98
C SER A 168 3.41 3.17 -19.89
N VAL A 169 3.71 3.39 -21.18
CA VAL A 169 2.70 3.66 -22.21
C VAL A 169 1.77 2.45 -22.33
N GLY A 170 0.45 2.69 -22.32
CA GLY A 170 -0.55 1.62 -22.44
C GLY A 170 -0.73 0.77 -21.18
N ALA A 171 -0.23 1.22 -20.02
CA ALA A 171 -0.43 0.55 -18.74
C ALA A 171 -1.93 0.43 -18.36
N PHE A 172 -2.73 1.46 -18.66
CA PHE A 172 -4.12 1.59 -18.23
C PHE A 172 -5.11 0.96 -19.22
N ARG A 173 -5.22 -0.37 -19.20
CA ARG A 173 -6.14 -1.13 -20.08
C ARG A 173 -7.59 -1.05 -19.62
N GLY A 174 -7.83 -1.01 -18.30
CA GLY A 174 -9.16 -0.86 -17.70
C GLY A 174 -9.64 0.59 -17.58
N GLY A 175 -8.85 1.56 -18.06
CA GLY A 175 -9.07 3.00 -17.86
C GLY A 175 -8.42 3.52 -16.58
N GLY A 176 -8.01 4.79 -16.62
CA GLY A 176 -7.39 5.48 -15.50
C GLY A 176 -8.08 6.81 -15.21
N ASN A 177 -8.40 7.07 -13.94
CA ASN A 177 -8.87 8.36 -13.46
C ASN A 177 -7.69 9.14 -12.89
N PHE A 178 -7.38 10.30 -13.46
CA PHE A 178 -6.29 11.19 -13.03
C PHE A 178 -6.80 12.58 -12.65
N ASP A 179 -8.08 12.68 -12.29
CA ASP A 179 -8.69 13.94 -11.91
C ASP A 179 -8.00 14.54 -10.70
N GLU A 180 -7.69 15.84 -10.75
CA GLU A 180 -7.06 16.59 -9.66
C GLU A 180 -5.70 16.06 -9.19
N VAL A 181 -4.98 15.27 -10.01
CA VAL A 181 -3.61 14.85 -9.69
C VAL A 181 -2.71 16.07 -9.53
N ARG A 182 -1.95 16.10 -8.44
CA ARG A 182 -0.97 17.14 -8.12
C ARG A 182 0.42 16.58 -8.21
N TYR A 183 1.35 17.45 -8.60
CA TYR A 183 2.74 17.09 -8.78
C TYR A 183 3.69 18.16 -8.31
N GLY A 184 4.80 17.72 -7.73
CA GLY A 184 5.95 18.55 -7.38
C GLY A 184 6.82 18.88 -8.60
N ASN A 185 8.12 19.08 -8.35
CA ASN A 185 9.00 19.82 -9.27
C ASN A 185 9.44 19.09 -10.57
N LYS A 186 9.00 17.85 -10.85
CA LYS A 186 9.32 17.19 -12.14
C LYS A 186 8.47 15.93 -12.40
N ILE A 187 7.57 15.97 -13.39
CA ILE A 187 7.03 14.75 -14.00
C ILE A 187 7.65 14.54 -15.38
N ILE A 188 8.10 13.30 -15.67
CA ILE A 188 8.34 12.86 -17.04
C ILE A 188 7.17 11.97 -17.47
N PHE A 189 6.14 12.57 -18.04
CA PHE A 189 5.18 11.82 -18.85
C PHE A 189 5.81 11.58 -20.21
N LYS A 190 6.48 10.45 -20.42
CA LYS A 190 6.72 10.00 -21.80
C LYS A 190 5.42 9.41 -22.34
N ARG A 191 4.58 10.31 -22.84
CA ARG A 191 3.44 10.04 -23.76
C ARG A 191 2.33 9.18 -23.16
N LEU A 192 1.61 9.72 -22.16
CA LEU A 192 0.23 9.28 -21.91
C LEU A 192 -0.64 9.83 -23.04
N VAL A 193 -1.20 8.94 -23.86
CA VAL A 193 -2.35 9.26 -24.69
C VAL A 193 -3.56 9.06 -23.80
N ILE A 194 -4.10 10.16 -23.28
CA ILE A 194 -5.46 10.19 -22.75
C ILE A 194 -6.33 10.37 -24.00
N GLU A 195 -7.04 9.33 -24.40
CA GLU A 195 -8.14 9.46 -25.38
C GLU A 195 -9.41 9.93 -24.68
#